data_AF-A0A8X6KZC7-F1
#
_entry.id   AF-A0A8X6KZC7-F1
#
_cell.length_a   1.000
_cell.length_b   1.000
_cell.length_c   1.000
_cell.angle_alpha   90.00
_cell.angle_beta   90.00
_cell.angle_gamma   90.00
#
_symmetry.space_group_name_H-M   'P 1'
#
loop_
_entity.id
_entity.type
_entity.pdbx_description
1 polymer ?
#
loop_
_entity_poly.entity_id
_entity_poly.type
_entity_poly.pdbx_seq_one_letter_code
_entity_poly.pdbx_strand_id
1 'polypeptide(L)'
;MIRIPIPGIEKTIYCDVSTGNNHKYIVPSFRQQVFSSIHNLSHPGIRCTRKLIIKRFIWPNLNKNCQKWSRTCLECPKSEVQRHTHSALLSFTVPCERFQHVHIDIVGPLPTYQGLRYLLTMIDRFGLKHCL
;
A
#
# COMPACT_ATOMS: atom_id res chain seq x y z
N MET A 1 -8.14 -34.77 1.21
CA MET A 1 -9.40 -34.07 0.84
C MET A 1 -10.55 -35.03 1.04
N ILE A 2 -11.68 -34.52 1.54
CA ILE A 2 -12.94 -35.26 1.68
C ILE A 2 -13.97 -34.70 0.70
N ARG A 3 -14.94 -35.53 0.28
CA ARG A 3 -16.09 -35.09 -0.51
C ARG A 3 -17.24 -34.80 0.43
N ILE A 4 -17.79 -33.58 0.36
CA ILE A 4 -18.94 -33.17 1.16
C ILE A 4 -20.14 -33.01 0.20
N PRO A 5 -21.29 -33.68 0.45
CA PRO A 5 -22.50 -33.50 -0.35
C PRO A 5 -23.09 -32.09 -0.11
N ILE A 6 -23.63 -31.50 -1.16
CA ILE A 6 -24.39 -30.25 -1.04
C ILE A 6 -25.85 -30.61 -0.73
N PRO A 7 -26.45 -30.12 0.38
CA PRO A 7 -27.85 -30.36 0.67
C PRO A 7 -28.74 -29.92 -0.50
N GLY A 8 -29.64 -30.81 -0.95
CA GLY A 8 -30.58 -30.52 -2.04
C GLY A 8 -30.03 -30.65 -3.46
N ILE A 9 -28.77 -31.07 -3.65
CA ILE A 9 -28.18 -31.29 -4.98
C ILE A 9 -27.38 -32.60 -4.99
N GLU A 10 -27.49 -33.42 -6.03
CA GLU A 10 -26.63 -34.60 -6.26
C GLU A 10 -25.20 -34.22 -6.71
N LYS A 11 -24.59 -33.24 -6.04
CA LYS A 11 -23.22 -32.80 -6.29
C LYS A 11 -22.44 -32.78 -5.00
N THR A 12 -21.14 -33.06 -5.11
CA THR A 12 -20.20 -33.03 -4.00
C THR A 12 -19.15 -31.96 -4.22
N ILE A 13 -18.68 -31.36 -3.13
CA ILE A 13 -17.54 -30.45 -3.13
C ILE A 13 -16.36 -31.12 -2.44
N TYR A 14 -15.17 -30.90 -2.99
CA TYR A 14 -13.94 -31.34 -2.32
C TYR A 14 -13.56 -30.32 -1.26
N CYS A 15 -13.34 -30.78 -0.03
CA CYS A 15 -12.85 -29.96 1.06
C CYS A 15 -11.57 -30.54 1.63
N ASP A 16 -10.63 -29.66 1.96
CA ASP A 16 -9.51 -29.98 2.82
C ASP A 16 -9.89 -29.65 4.27
N VAL A 17 -9.73 -30.63 5.16
CA VAL A 17 -10.05 -30.54 6.60
C VAL A 17 -8.83 -30.79 7.48
N SER A 18 -7.65 -30.99 6.87
CA SER A 18 -6.40 -31.33 7.57
C SER A 18 -5.95 -30.26 8.59
N THR A 19 -6.44 -29.03 8.44
CA THR A 19 -6.06 -27.87 9.28
C THR A 19 -7.15 -27.50 10.29
N GLY A 20 -8.20 -28.31 10.45
CA GLY A 20 -9.37 -27.98 11.29
C GLY A 20 -10.32 -26.95 10.67
N ASN A 21 -9.95 -26.34 9.54
CA ASN A 21 -10.81 -25.49 8.73
C ASN A 21 -11.29 -26.26 7.48
N ASN A 22 -12.57 -26.08 7.12
CA ASN A 22 -13.16 -26.68 5.91
C ASN A 22 -12.85 -25.82 4.67
N HIS A 23 -11.63 -25.93 4.14
CA HIS A 23 -11.24 -25.20 2.94
C HIS A 23 -11.81 -25.88 1.69
N LYS A 24 -12.69 -25.18 0.97
CA LYS A 24 -13.30 -25.69 -0.26
C LYS A 24 -12.30 -25.63 -1.41
N TYR A 25 -12.14 -26.74 -2.14
CA TYR A 25 -11.27 -26.79 -3.31
C TYR A 25 -11.93 -26.09 -4.51
N ILE A 26 -11.17 -25.22 -5.19
CA ILE A 26 -11.66 -24.47 -6.33
C ILE A 26 -11.03 -24.93 -7.64
N VAL A 27 -11.88 -25.37 -8.57
CA VAL A 27 -11.48 -25.75 -9.94
C VAL A 27 -11.02 -24.53 -10.74
N PRO A 28 -10.11 -24.70 -11.73
CA PRO A 28 -9.46 -23.59 -12.43
C PRO A 28 -10.39 -22.49 -12.96
N SER A 29 -11.54 -22.87 -13.53
CA SER A 29 -12.53 -21.95 -14.12
C SER A 29 -13.13 -20.95 -13.14
N PHE A 30 -13.22 -21.29 -11.85
CA PHE A 30 -13.86 -20.45 -10.84
C PHE A 30 -12.86 -19.65 -9.98
N ARG A 31 -11.55 -19.91 -10.08
CA ARG A 31 -10.56 -19.29 -9.18
C ARG A 31 -10.51 -17.76 -9.30
N GLN A 32 -10.58 -17.25 -10.53
CA GLN A 32 -10.56 -15.81 -10.76
C GLN A 32 -11.85 -15.15 -10.26
N GLN A 33 -13.01 -15.81 -10.43
CA GLN A 33 -14.27 -15.31 -9.88
C GLN A 33 -14.24 -15.23 -8.35
N VAL A 34 -13.73 -16.28 -7.68
CA VAL A 34 -13.53 -16.27 -6.22
C VAL A 34 -12.60 -15.13 -5.80
N PHE A 35 -11.47 -14.95 -6.48
CA PHE A 35 -10.57 -13.82 -6.21
C PHE A 35 -11.29 -12.48 -6.36
N SER A 36 -11.94 -12.23 -7.50
CA SER A 36 -12.62 -10.97 -7.78
C SER A 36 -13.72 -10.67 -6.76
N SER A 37 -14.49 -11.68 -6.35
CA SER A 37 -15.56 -11.52 -5.35
C SER A 37 -15.07 -11.03 -3.99
N ILE A 38 -13.83 -11.35 -3.62
CA ILE A 38 -13.20 -10.94 -2.35
C ILE A 38 -12.41 -9.64 -2.54
N HIS A 39 -11.65 -9.55 -3.62
CA HIS A 39 -10.81 -8.40 -3.90
C HIS A 39 -11.62 -7.13 -4.18
N ASN A 40 -12.71 -7.23 -4.94
CA ASN A 40 -13.51 -6.06 -5.34
C ASN A 40 -14.38 -5.48 -4.21
N LEU A 41 -14.40 -6.10 -3.01
CA LEU A 41 -15.12 -5.55 -1.86
C LEU A 41 -14.50 -4.22 -1.38
N SER A 42 -13.18 -4.10 -1.47
CA SER A 42 -12.47 -2.92 -0.96
C SER A 42 -11.06 -2.75 -1.53
N HIS A 43 -10.73 -3.43 -2.63
CA HIS A 43 -9.38 -3.51 -3.20
C HIS A 43 -8.26 -3.73 -2.15
N PRO A 44 -8.40 -4.68 -1.21
CA PRO A 44 -7.42 -4.83 -0.16
C PRO A 44 -6.09 -5.32 -0.75
N GLY A 45 -4.98 -4.86 -0.16
CA GLY A 45 -3.65 -5.24 -0.62
C GLY A 45 -3.42 -6.75 -0.67
N ILE A 46 -2.45 -7.19 -1.48
CA ILE A 46 -2.18 -8.61 -1.80
C ILE A 46 -2.17 -9.52 -0.57
N ARG A 47 -1.50 -9.10 0.51
CA ARG A 47 -1.39 -9.88 1.76
C ARG A 47 -2.75 -10.10 2.42
N CYS A 48 -3.60 -9.06 2.44
CA CYS A 48 -4.94 -9.12 3.01
C CYS A 48 -5.87 -9.97 2.15
N THR A 49 -5.90 -9.72 0.82
CA THR A 49 -6.70 -10.53 -0.12
C THR A 49 -6.38 -12.02 0.01
N ARG A 50 -5.09 -12.38 0.04
CA ARG A 50 -4.65 -13.77 0.26
C ARG A 50 -5.16 -14.34 1.58
N LYS A 51 -5.04 -13.59 2.67
CA LYS A 51 -5.48 -14.03 4.00
C LYS A 51 -7.00 -14.31 4.03
N LEU A 52 -7.79 -13.48 3.35
CA LEU A 52 -9.24 -13.67 3.25
C LEU A 52 -9.61 -14.91 2.43
N ILE A 53 -8.93 -15.14 1.31
CA ILE A 53 -9.19 -16.29 0.44
C ILE A 53 -8.82 -17.61 1.13
N ILE A 54 -7.61 -17.70 1.73
CA ILE A 54 -7.10 -18.93 2.34
C ILE A 54 -8.00 -19.41 3.48
N LYS A 55 -8.66 -18.51 4.21
CA LYS A 55 -9.60 -18.88 5.27
C LYS A 55 -10.76 -19.77 4.82
N ARG A 56 -11.09 -19.80 3.52
CA ARG A 56 -12.30 -20.47 3.00
C ARG A 56 -12.03 -21.40 1.83
N PHE A 57 -10.94 -21.19 1.10
CA PHE A 57 -10.68 -21.83 -0.18
C PHE A 57 -9.23 -22.31 -0.31
N ILE A 58 -9.05 -23.35 -1.12
CA ILE A 58 -7.73 -23.92 -1.43
C ILE A 58 -7.63 -24.33 -2.90
N TRP A 59 -6.47 -24.09 -3.51
CA TRP A 59 -6.09 -24.63 -4.82
C TRP A 59 -4.56 -24.51 -5.03
N PRO A 60 -3.97 -25.26 -5.97
CA PRO A 60 -2.54 -25.17 -6.28
C PRO A 60 -2.17 -23.77 -6.79
N ASN A 61 -1.07 -23.21 -6.29
CA ASN A 61 -0.58 -21.88 -6.66
C ASN A 61 -1.50 -20.70 -6.28
N LEU A 62 -2.39 -20.85 -5.30
CA LEU A 62 -3.27 -19.78 -4.78
C LEU A 62 -2.53 -18.47 -4.53
N ASN A 63 -1.38 -18.53 -3.85
CA ASN A 63 -0.57 -17.34 -3.54
C ASN A 63 -0.08 -16.62 -4.79
N LYS A 64 0.47 -17.38 -5.76
CA LYS A 64 0.96 -16.83 -7.04
C LYS A 64 -0.19 -16.23 -7.85
N ASN A 65 -1.34 -16.90 -7.87
CA ASN A 65 -2.53 -16.41 -8.57
C ASN A 65 -3.05 -15.10 -7.97
N CYS A 66 -3.22 -15.05 -6.63
CA CYS A 66 -3.68 -13.84 -5.95
C CYS A 66 -2.73 -12.66 -6.19
N GLN A 67 -1.41 -12.90 -6.14
CA GLN A 67 -0.41 -11.87 -6.43
C GLN A 67 -0.50 -11.39 -7.87
N LYS A 68 -0.61 -12.30 -8.85
CA LYS A 68 -0.76 -11.97 -10.27
C LYS A 68 -2.01 -11.12 -10.49
N TRP A 69 -3.17 -11.54 -9.99
CA TRP A 69 -4.44 -10.86 -10.23
C TRP A 69 -4.56 -9.51 -9.54
N SER A 70 -4.00 -9.38 -8.33
CA SER A 70 -3.97 -8.08 -7.63
C SER A 70 -3.11 -7.07 -8.41
N ARG A 71 -1.99 -7.50 -9.01
CA ARG A 71 -1.12 -6.64 -9.83
C ARG A 71 -1.74 -6.22 -11.16
N THR A 72 -2.68 -7.00 -11.67
CA THR A 72 -3.42 -6.68 -12.90
C THR A 72 -4.71 -5.90 -12.64
N CYS A 73 -5.03 -5.58 -11.39
CA CYS A 73 -6.18 -4.74 -11.07
C CYS A 73 -5.92 -3.29 -11.52
N LEU A 74 -6.84 -2.71 -12.29
CA LEU A 74 -6.72 -1.34 -12.79
C LEU A 74 -7.06 -0.26 -11.74
N GLU A 75 -7.82 -0.63 -10.70
CA GLU A 75 -8.27 0.30 -9.65
C GLU A 75 -7.26 0.42 -8.49
N CYS A 76 -6.47 -0.64 -8.24
CA CYS A 76 -5.45 -0.62 -7.19
C CYS A 76 -4.37 0.45 -7.42
N PRO A 77 -3.78 0.62 -8.62
CA PRO A 77 -2.78 1.67 -8.86
C PRO A 77 -3.35 3.08 -8.73
N LYS A 78 -4.63 3.30 -9.04
CA LYS A 78 -5.30 4.60 -8.93
C LYS A 78 -5.52 5.03 -7.48
N SER A 79 -5.77 4.05 -6.61
CA SER A 79 -5.99 4.25 -5.17
C SER A 79 -4.69 4.21 -4.36
N GLU A 80 -3.61 3.70 -4.94
CA GLU A 80 -2.28 3.81 -4.37
C GLU A 80 -1.77 5.23 -4.59
N VAL A 81 -1.84 6.06 -3.54
CA VAL A 81 -1.10 7.32 -3.48
C VAL A 81 0.37 6.97 -3.69
N GLN A 82 0.86 7.18 -4.91
CA GLN A 82 2.23 6.90 -5.29
C GLN A 82 3.14 7.59 -4.28
N ARG A 83 3.85 6.76 -3.51
CA ARG A 83 4.92 7.17 -2.60
C ARG A 83 5.82 8.12 -3.35
N HIS A 84 5.93 9.35 -2.83
CA HIS A 84 6.91 10.39 -3.11
C HIS A 84 7.65 10.20 -4.43
N THR A 85 7.25 10.94 -5.47
CA THR A 85 8.18 11.29 -6.54
C THR A 85 9.37 11.95 -5.87
N HIS A 86 10.44 11.18 -5.67
CA HIS A 86 11.73 11.73 -5.27
C HIS A 86 12.26 12.45 -6.49
N SER A 87 11.89 13.71 -6.65
CA SER A 87 12.57 14.60 -7.58
C SER A 87 14.06 14.56 -7.27
N ALA A 88 14.89 14.55 -8.31
CA ALA A 88 16.33 14.72 -8.13
C ALA A 88 16.56 15.98 -7.28
N LEU A 89 17.45 15.89 -6.29
CA LEU A 89 17.83 17.04 -5.50
C LEU A 89 18.44 18.08 -6.44
N LEU A 90 17.74 19.21 -6.61
CA LEU A 90 18.28 20.35 -7.34
C LEU A 90 19.41 20.95 -6.49
N SER A 91 20.59 21.09 -7.09
CA SER A 91 21.68 21.85 -6.47
C SER A 91 21.39 23.34 -6.64
N PHE A 92 21.24 24.05 -5.53
CA PHE A 92 21.15 25.50 -5.55
C PHE A 92 22.56 26.08 -5.45
N THR A 93 22.90 27.02 -6.33
CA THR A 93 24.13 27.80 -6.21
C THR A 93 24.12 28.57 -4.89
N VAL A 94 25.29 28.77 -4.30
CA VAL A 94 25.46 29.61 -3.11
C VAL A 94 25.51 31.07 -3.59
N PRO A 95 24.68 31.98 -3.07
CA PRO A 95 24.72 33.39 -3.44
C PRO A 95 26.06 34.04 -3.05
N CYS A 96 26.56 34.91 -3.92
CA CYS A 96 27.78 35.68 -3.69
C CYS A 96 27.57 37.08 -3.13
N GLU A 97 26.31 37.47 -2.95
CA GLU A 97 25.93 38.72 -2.33
C GLU A 97 25.02 38.47 -1.14
N ARG A 98 25.14 39.33 -0.12
CA ARG A 98 24.28 39.28 1.06
C ARG A 98 22.82 39.53 0.66
N PHE A 99 21.90 38.84 1.33
CA PHE A 99 20.46 39.01 1.14
C PHE A 99 19.91 38.65 -0.25
N GLN A 100 20.71 38.08 -1.15
CA GLN A 100 20.24 37.62 -2.45
C GLN A 100 19.28 36.43 -2.32
N HIS A 101 19.45 35.59 -1.29
CA HIS A 101 18.56 34.47 -1.01
C HIS A 101 18.41 34.25 0.50
N VAL A 102 17.20 34.50 1.02
CA VAL A 102 16.84 34.28 2.42
C VAL A 102 15.82 33.15 2.52
N HIS A 103 16.13 32.12 3.29
CA HIS A 103 15.17 31.07 3.65
C HIS A 103 14.37 31.53 4.86
N ILE A 104 13.05 31.51 4.75
CA ILE A 104 12.12 31.87 5.83
C ILE A 104 11.26 30.66 6.13
N ASP A 105 11.21 30.25 7.40
CA ASP A 105 10.42 29.11 7.84
C ASP A 105 9.73 29.39 9.18
N ILE A 106 8.65 28.66 9.45
CA ILE A 106 7.90 28.74 10.71
C ILE A 106 8.02 27.40 11.42
N VAL A 107 8.70 27.39 12.57
CA VAL A 107 8.83 26.19 13.39
C VAL A 107 7.70 26.14 14.41
N GLY A 108 6.96 25.03 14.44
CA GLY A 108 5.99 24.75 15.49
C GLY A 108 4.91 23.74 15.10
N PRO A 109 3.92 23.53 15.99
CA PRO A 109 3.75 24.21 17.28
C PRO A 109 4.71 23.70 18.37
N LEU A 110 5.21 24.62 19.19
CA LEU A 110 6.06 24.37 20.35
C LEU A 110 5.27 24.54 21.67
N PRO A 111 5.80 24.06 22.82
CA PRO A 111 5.24 24.39 24.12
C PRO A 111 5.04 25.89 24.28
N THR A 112 3.92 26.28 24.89
CA THR A 112 3.54 27.69 24.98
C THR A 112 4.43 28.40 25.98
N TYR A 113 5.07 29.49 25.54
CA TYR A 113 5.80 30.41 26.40
C TYR A 113 5.27 31.82 26.15
N GLN A 114 4.73 32.46 27.19
CA GLN A 114 4.13 33.81 27.09
C GLN A 114 3.06 33.94 25.99
N GLY A 115 2.28 32.89 25.75
CA GLY A 115 1.24 32.88 24.71
C GLY A 115 1.76 32.63 23.29
N LEU A 116 3.08 32.50 23.08
CA LEU A 116 3.70 32.21 21.79
C LEU A 116 3.99 30.70 21.65
N ARG A 117 3.81 30.17 20.43
CA ARG A 117 4.00 28.73 20.12
C ARG A 117 4.77 28.46 18.82
N TYR A 118 5.23 29.51 18.15
CA TYR A 118 5.89 29.42 16.85
C TYR A 118 7.13 30.30 16.84
N LEU A 119 8.14 29.86 16.11
CA LEU A 119 9.36 30.63 15.85
C LEU A 119 9.43 30.92 14.36
N LEU A 120 9.65 32.18 14.00
CA LEU A 120 10.05 32.56 12.65
C LEU A 120 11.57 32.41 12.53
N THR A 121 12.03 31.56 11.64
CA THR A 121 13.45 31.41 11.32
C THR A 121 13.75 32.08 9.98
N MET A 122 14.86 32.81 9.92
CA MET A 122 15.31 33.50 8.72
C MET A 122 16.82 33.26 8.56
N ILE A 123 17.22 32.66 7.44
CA ILE A 123 18.61 32.28 7.17
C ILE A 123 19.04 32.90 5.83
N ASP A 124 20.01 33.82 5.88
CA ASP A 124 20.71 34.28 4.67
C ASP A 124 21.68 33.21 4.20
N ARG A 125 21.62 32.85 2.91
CA ARG A 125 22.45 31.81 2.30
C ARG A 125 23.81 32.29 1.83
N PHE A 126 24.14 33.57 2.00
CA PHE A 126 25.44 34.13 1.64
C PHE A 126 26.61 33.33 2.26
N GLY A 127 27.56 32.90 1.42
CA GLY A 127 28.72 32.11 1.85
C GLY A 127 30.03 32.64 1.28
N LEU A 128 30.84 33.29 2.12
CA LEU A 128 32.14 33.89 1.76
C LEU A 128 33.12 32.90 1.07
N LYS A 129 33.01 31.60 1.34
CA LYS A 129 33.93 30.57 0.83
C LYS A 129 33.73 30.21 -0.65
N HIS A 130 32.64 30.64 -1.28
CA HIS A 130 32.30 30.28 -2.67
C HIS A 130 32.50 31.42 -3.67
N CYS A 131 32.97 32.59 -3.20
CA CYS A 131 33.02 33.84 -3.98
C CYS A 131 34.41 34.46 -4.05
N LEU A 132 35.42 33.73 -3.55
CA LEU A 132 36.85 34.02 -3.68
C LEU A 132 37.50 32.98 -4.59
#